data_AF-A0A6A3CY59-F1
#
_entry.id   AF-A0A6A3CY59-F1
#
_cell.length_a   1.000
_cell.length_b   1.000
_cell.length_c   1.000
_cell.angle_alpha   90.00
_cell.angle_beta   90.00
_cell.angle_gamma   90.00
#
_symmetry.space_group_name_H-M   'P 1'
#
loop_
_entity.id
_entity.type
_entity.pdbx_description
1 polymer ?
#
loop_
_entity_poly.entity_id
_entity_poly.type
_entity_poly.pdbx_seq_one_letter_code
_entity_poly.pdbx_strand_id
1 'polypeptide(L)'
;MGRRKIEMKMVMDSSSRQVTFSKRRTGLFKKANELATLCGAQVAIVVFSPGGKPYSFGHPNVETVAERFLSQGGRPKVSIPDQVVDQSAEVRKLGRQLNALLKRLQAEMKEGEMLEEAITARRQKLKHRKPANELNVDELLEMKESMEKLREKIRGRISELEASYSLLLLSKMAVQQA
;
A
#
# COMPACT_ATOMS: atom_id res chain seq x y z
N MET A 1 -41.68 15.55 24.64
CA MET A 1 -40.68 15.68 25.73
C MET A 1 -39.71 16.79 25.36
N GLY A 2 -39.69 17.91 26.09
CA GLY A 2 -38.81 19.07 25.80
C GLY A 2 -37.35 18.89 26.22
N ARG A 3 -36.53 19.93 26.05
CA ARG A 3 -35.11 19.93 26.43
C ARG A 3 -34.97 19.93 27.96
N ARG A 4 -34.31 18.90 28.52
CA ARG A 4 -34.02 18.80 29.96
C ARG A 4 -32.54 19.06 30.22
N LYS A 5 -32.22 19.62 31.40
CA LYS A 5 -30.85 19.74 31.89
C LYS A 5 -30.29 18.34 32.15
N ILE A 6 -29.04 18.12 31.77
CA ILE A 6 -28.31 16.86 31.99
C ILE A 6 -26.94 17.17 32.61
N GLU A 7 -26.40 16.22 33.36
CA GLU A 7 -25.07 16.32 33.95
C GLU A 7 -23.98 16.22 32.89
N MET A 8 -22.85 16.91 33.10
CA MET A 8 -21.68 16.88 32.21
C MET A 8 -20.78 15.68 32.55
N LYS A 9 -21.33 14.48 32.38
CA LYS A 9 -20.63 13.20 32.55
C LYS A 9 -20.88 12.29 31.35
N MET A 10 -20.20 11.14 31.32
CA MET A 10 -20.43 10.15 30.27
C MET A 10 -21.88 9.65 30.29
N VAL A 11 -22.55 9.69 29.13
CA VAL A 11 -23.89 9.11 28.96
C VAL A 11 -23.73 7.59 28.92
N MET A 12 -24.26 6.90 29.93
CA MET A 12 -24.05 5.45 30.09
C MET A 12 -24.85 4.63 29.06
N ASP A 13 -26.11 4.99 28.85
CA ASP A 13 -26.99 4.34 27.87
C ASP A 13 -26.45 4.55 26.44
N SER A 14 -26.23 3.44 25.72
CA SER A 14 -25.58 3.43 24.42
C SER A 14 -26.42 4.13 23.34
N SER A 15 -27.74 3.88 23.33
CA SER A 15 -28.68 4.50 22.41
C SER A 15 -28.75 6.01 22.60
N SER A 16 -28.92 6.45 23.85
CA SER A 16 -28.92 7.87 24.21
C SER A 16 -27.58 8.53 23.92
N ARG A 17 -26.46 7.84 24.16
CA ARG A 17 -25.12 8.33 23.84
C ARG A 17 -24.95 8.53 22.33
N GLN A 18 -25.39 7.59 21.50
CA GLN A 18 -25.30 7.68 20.04
C GLN A 18 -26.15 8.83 19.47
N VAL A 19 -27.38 8.99 19.97
CA VAL A 19 -28.26 10.09 19.58
C VAL A 19 -27.69 11.43 20.04
N THR A 20 -27.19 11.49 21.27
CA THR A 20 -26.56 12.71 21.83
C THR A 20 -25.31 13.09 21.05
N PHE A 21 -24.44 12.14 20.72
CA PHE A 21 -23.27 12.37 19.87
C PHE A 21 -23.69 12.98 18.54
N SER A 22 -24.66 12.38 17.86
CA SER A 22 -25.12 12.83 16.55
C SER A 22 -25.65 14.27 16.61
N LYS A 23 -26.49 14.59 17.61
CA LYS A 23 -27.05 15.94 17.79
C LYS A 23 -25.98 16.96 18.17
N ARG A 24 -25.11 16.64 19.13
CA ARG A 24 -24.05 17.55 19.60
C ARG A 24 -23.00 17.80 18.52
N ARG A 25 -22.59 16.77 17.78
CA ARG A 25 -21.68 16.91 16.63
C ARG A 25 -22.23 17.89 15.60
N THR A 26 -23.49 17.70 15.20
CA THR A 26 -24.14 18.61 14.23
C THR A 26 -24.22 20.04 14.77
N GLY A 27 -24.60 20.22 16.04
CA GLY A 27 -24.62 21.55 16.67
C GLY A 27 -23.25 22.20 16.75
N LEU A 28 -22.21 21.43 17.08
CA LEU A 28 -20.83 21.87 17.14
C LEU A 28 -20.34 22.33 15.76
N PHE A 29 -20.60 21.55 14.71
CA PHE A 29 -20.19 21.90 13.35
C PHE A 29 -20.90 23.16 12.86
N LYS A 30 -22.18 23.34 13.17
CA LYS A 30 -22.91 24.58 12.86
C LYS A 30 -22.27 25.79 13.55
N LYS A 31 -21.93 25.67 14.83
CA LYS A 31 -21.28 26.77 15.57
C LYS A 31 -19.87 27.06 15.08
N ALA A 32 -19.12 26.04 14.69
CA ALA A 32 -17.81 26.21 14.06
C ALA A 32 -17.91 26.95 12.72
N ASN A 33 -18.92 26.62 11.91
CA ASN A 33 -19.19 27.31 10.66
C ASN A 33 -19.61 28.77 10.88
N GLU A 34 -20.50 29.03 11.83
CA GLU A 34 -20.87 30.40 12.21
C GLU A 34 -19.64 31.21 12.62
N LEU A 35 -18.77 30.66 13.48
CA LEU A 35 -17.54 31.31 13.91
C LEU A 35 -16.58 31.59 12.73
N ALA A 36 -16.39 30.59 11.87
CA ALA A 36 -15.52 30.71 10.70
C ALA A 36 -16.02 31.80 9.75
N THR A 37 -17.31 31.83 9.46
CA THR A 37 -17.92 32.82 8.55
C THR A 37 -17.95 34.22 9.16
N LEU A 38 -18.31 34.37 10.44
CA LEU A 38 -18.48 35.68 11.07
C LEU A 38 -17.14 36.36 11.39
N CYS A 39 -16.13 35.58 11.75
CA CYS A 39 -14.85 36.11 12.20
C CYS A 39 -13.71 35.88 11.21
N GLY A 40 -13.97 35.22 10.07
CA GLY A 40 -12.91 34.77 9.15
C GLY A 40 -11.96 33.77 9.81
N ALA A 41 -12.41 33.05 10.83
CA ALA A 41 -11.58 32.14 11.60
C ALA A 41 -11.30 30.85 10.81
N GLN A 42 -10.04 30.42 10.81
CA GLN A 42 -9.68 29.09 10.31
C GLN A 42 -9.93 28.06 11.41
N VAL A 43 -10.77 27.07 11.13
CA VAL A 43 -11.24 26.11 12.14
C VAL A 43 -11.18 24.70 11.56
N ALA A 44 -10.66 23.76 12.33
CA ALA A 44 -10.76 22.33 12.06
C ALA A 44 -11.22 21.57 13.30
N ILE A 45 -12.18 20.67 13.12
CA ILE A 45 -12.74 19.81 14.17
C ILE A 45 -12.72 18.38 13.66
N VAL A 46 -12.20 17.46 14.47
CA VAL A 46 -12.25 16.02 14.23
C VAL A 46 -12.83 15.36 15.47
N VAL A 47 -13.87 14.54 15.29
CA VAL A 47 -14.52 13.78 16.36
C VAL A 47 -14.78 12.34 15.94
N PHE A 48 -14.60 11.40 16.87
CA PHE A 48 -14.89 9.99 16.65
C PHE A 48 -16.20 9.62 17.35
N SER A 49 -17.05 8.86 16.66
CA SER A 49 -18.22 8.26 17.32
C SER A 49 -17.78 7.24 18.38
N PRO A 50 -18.68 6.85 19.29
CA PRO A 50 -18.41 5.73 20.19
C PRO A 50 -18.02 4.43 19.47
N GLY A 51 -18.42 4.26 18.20
CA GLY A 51 -18.03 3.13 17.35
C GLY A 51 -16.75 3.37 16.53
N GLY A 52 -15.95 4.39 16.85
CA GLY A 52 -14.67 4.68 16.20
C GLY A 52 -14.76 5.34 14.81
N LYS A 53 -15.96 5.68 14.32
CA LYS A 53 -16.11 6.32 13.00
C LYS A 53 -15.74 7.81 13.09
N PRO A 54 -14.79 8.29 12.27
CA PRO A 54 -14.41 9.70 12.25
C PRO A 54 -15.46 10.58 11.57
N TYR A 55 -15.57 11.82 12.04
CA TYR A 55 -16.31 12.90 11.42
C TYR A 55 -15.52 14.19 11.57
N SER A 56 -15.53 15.03 10.54
CA SER A 56 -14.77 16.26 10.54
C SER A 56 -15.54 17.45 9.97
N PHE A 57 -15.12 18.64 10.38
CA PHE A 57 -15.49 19.92 9.79
C PHE A 57 -14.23 20.75 9.66
N GLY A 58 -14.05 21.42 8.52
CA GLY A 58 -12.90 22.27 8.27
C GLY A 58 -13.29 23.50 7.46
N HIS A 59 -12.72 24.64 7.83
CA HIS A 59 -12.77 25.88 7.07
C HIS A 59 -11.37 26.51 7.04
N PRO A 60 -10.72 26.66 5.87
CA PRO A 60 -11.23 26.34 4.53
C PRO A 60 -11.36 24.83 4.22
N ASN A 61 -10.48 23.98 4.76
CA ASN A 61 -10.60 22.53 4.80
C ASN A 61 -9.79 22.00 6.01
N VAL A 62 -9.91 20.72 6.35
CA VAL A 62 -9.29 20.17 7.57
C VAL A 62 -7.77 20.06 7.42
N GLU A 63 -7.33 19.60 6.24
CA GLU A 63 -5.94 19.30 5.91
C GLU A 63 -5.08 20.55 5.97
N THR A 64 -5.49 21.64 5.33
CA THR A 64 -4.79 22.93 5.33
C THR A 64 -4.65 23.51 6.74
N VAL A 65 -5.70 23.42 7.56
CA VAL A 65 -5.63 23.91 8.95
C VAL A 65 -4.71 23.02 9.78
N ALA A 66 -4.76 21.70 9.59
CA ALA A 66 -3.90 20.75 10.28
C ALA A 66 -2.42 20.94 9.89
N GLU A 67 -2.11 21.06 8.61
CA GLU A 67 -0.77 21.33 8.09
C GLU A 67 -0.21 22.64 8.63
N ARG A 68 -1.03 23.71 8.62
CA ARG A 68 -0.66 25.01 9.20
C ARG A 68 -0.40 24.91 10.70
N PHE A 69 -1.18 24.11 11.42
CA PHE A 69 -0.98 23.88 12.86
C PHE A 69 0.32 23.11 13.13
N LEU A 70 0.58 22.04 12.36
CA LEU A 70 1.77 21.19 12.52
C LEU A 70 3.07 21.88 12.08
N SER A 71 3.00 22.72 11.05
CA SER A 71 4.16 23.49 10.54
C SER A 71 4.55 24.67 11.44
N GLN A 72 3.63 25.21 12.23
CA GLN A 72 3.88 26.37 13.09
C GLN A 72 4.71 26.07 14.36
N GLY A 73 5.14 24.82 14.61
CA GLY A 73 6.16 24.49 15.63
C GLY A 73 5.83 24.81 17.10
N GLY A 74 4.71 25.48 17.38
CA GLY A 74 4.30 25.91 18.72
C GLY A 74 3.56 24.81 19.47
N ARG A 75 4.30 23.86 20.05
CA ARG A 75 3.75 22.93 21.04
C ARG A 75 3.40 23.70 22.32
N PRO A 76 2.15 23.73 22.83
CA PRO A 76 1.99 23.49 24.24
C PRO A 76 2.37 22.02 24.42
N LYS A 77 3.46 21.75 25.15
CA LYS A 77 3.76 20.40 25.65
C LYS A 77 2.61 19.99 26.58
N VAL A 78 1.51 19.50 26.02
CA VAL A 78 0.75 18.47 26.70
C VAL A 78 1.62 17.24 26.52
N SER A 79 2.18 16.78 27.63
CA SER A 79 2.93 15.53 27.73
C SER A 79 2.01 14.37 27.35
N ILE A 80 1.89 14.14 26.04
CA ILE A 80 1.52 12.84 25.51
C ILE A 80 2.73 11.94 25.80
N PRO A 81 2.54 10.75 26.42
CA PRO A 81 3.65 9.86 26.71
C PRO A 81 4.50 9.62 25.45
N ASP A 82 5.81 9.57 25.64
CA ASP A 82 6.89 9.53 24.64
C ASP A 82 6.79 8.38 23.61
N GLN A 83 5.79 7.49 23.73
CA GLN A 83 5.58 6.32 22.89
C GLN A 83 5.03 6.64 21.49
N VAL A 84 4.37 7.78 21.28
CA VAL A 84 3.66 8.05 20.00
C VAL A 84 4.59 8.63 18.91
N VAL A 85 5.73 9.21 19.30
CA VAL A 85 6.68 9.81 18.35
C VAL A 85 7.53 8.73 17.67
N ASP A 86 7.92 7.69 18.42
CA ASP A 86 8.72 6.56 17.93
C ASP A 86 7.94 5.66 16.95
N GLN A 87 6.65 5.40 17.26
CA GLN A 87 5.75 4.67 16.36
C GLN A 87 5.64 5.33 14.97
N SER A 88 5.74 6.67 14.91
CA SER A 88 5.63 7.41 13.63
C SER A 88 6.86 7.26 12.74
N ALA A 89 8.04 7.00 13.30
CA ALA A 89 9.27 6.78 12.55
C ALA A 89 9.31 5.35 11.99
N GLU A 90 8.88 4.38 12.80
CA GLU A 90 8.79 2.98 12.43
C GLU A 90 7.70 2.75 11.37
N VAL A 91 6.52 3.36 11.53
CA VAL A 91 5.45 3.33 10.51
C VAL A 91 5.92 3.95 9.19
N ARG A 92 6.71 5.04 9.24
CA ARG A 92 7.29 5.63 8.03
C ARG A 92 8.35 4.74 7.38
N LYS A 93 9.20 4.08 8.16
CA LYS A 93 10.20 3.11 7.68
C LYS A 93 9.51 1.93 7.00
N LEU A 94 8.49 1.37 7.66
CA LEU A 94 7.71 0.25 7.14
C LEU A 94 6.94 0.63 5.88
N GLY A 95 6.38 1.85 5.84
CA GLY A 95 5.75 2.40 4.63
C GLY A 95 6.71 2.52 3.45
N ARG A 96 7.98 2.89 3.68
CA ARG A 96 9.01 2.89 2.61
C ARG A 96 9.35 1.48 2.15
N GLN A 97 9.49 0.53 3.07
CA GLN A 97 9.77 -0.88 2.72
C GLN A 97 8.62 -1.50 1.92
N LEU A 98 7.38 -1.27 2.33
CA LEU A 98 6.19 -1.74 1.62
C LEU A 98 6.13 -1.19 0.20
N ASN A 99 6.35 0.11 0.02
CA ASN A 99 6.37 0.72 -1.31
C ASN A 99 7.50 0.16 -2.20
N ALA A 100 8.67 -0.11 -1.63
CA ALA A 100 9.78 -0.72 -2.36
C ALA A 100 9.45 -2.16 -2.81
N LEU A 101 8.83 -2.95 -1.93
CA LEU A 101 8.38 -4.31 -2.26
C LEU A 101 7.27 -4.30 -3.32
N LEU A 102 6.29 -3.40 -3.22
CA LEU A 102 5.22 -3.26 -4.21
C LEU A 102 5.78 -2.91 -5.60
N LYS A 103 6.77 -2.02 -5.67
CA LYS A 103 7.44 -1.71 -6.96
C LYS A 103 8.14 -2.92 -7.57
N ARG A 104 8.81 -3.74 -6.75
CA ARG A 104 9.45 -4.98 -7.22
C ARG A 104 8.42 -5.99 -7.72
N LEU A 105 7.35 -6.20 -6.95
CA LEU A 105 6.27 -7.11 -7.34
C LEU A 105 5.62 -6.67 -8.65
N GLN A 106 5.35 -5.37 -8.82
CA GLN A 106 4.81 -4.84 -10.07
C GLN A 106 5.76 -5.04 -11.27
N ALA A 107 7.07 -4.95 -11.06
CA ALA A 107 8.04 -5.21 -12.12
C ALA A 107 8.04 -6.70 -12.50
N GLU A 108 8.07 -7.61 -11.51
CA GLU A 108 8.00 -9.07 -11.75
C GLU A 108 6.69 -9.47 -12.45
N MET A 109 5.56 -8.88 -12.06
CA MET A 109 4.27 -9.13 -12.71
C MET A 109 4.29 -8.72 -14.19
N LYS A 110 4.83 -7.54 -14.51
CA LYS A 110 4.97 -7.08 -15.90
C LYS A 110 5.91 -7.97 -16.72
N GLU A 111 7.01 -8.42 -16.11
CA GLU A 111 7.90 -9.39 -16.77
C GLU A 111 7.18 -10.71 -17.04
N GLY A 112 6.36 -11.19 -16.11
CA GLY A 112 5.52 -12.37 -16.27
C GLY A 112 4.50 -12.24 -17.41
N GLU A 113 3.82 -11.10 -17.50
CA GLU A 113 2.87 -10.80 -18.60
C GLU A 113 3.57 -10.85 -19.97
N MET A 114 4.72 -10.19 -20.10
CA MET A 114 5.50 -10.24 -21.36
C MET A 114 5.99 -11.65 -21.72
N LEU A 115 6.37 -12.46 -20.72
CA LEU A 115 6.77 -13.85 -20.92
C LEU A 115 5.61 -14.71 -21.42
N GLU A 116 4.42 -14.57 -20.85
CA GLU A 116 3.20 -15.27 -21.28
C GLU A 116 2.80 -14.87 -22.72
N GLU A 117 2.86 -13.59 -23.06
CA GLU A 117 2.65 -13.11 -24.43
C GLU A 117 3.67 -13.72 -25.41
N ALA A 118 4.95 -13.78 -25.03
CA ALA A 118 5.98 -14.40 -25.85
C ALA A 118 5.75 -15.91 -26.03
N ILE A 119 5.34 -16.61 -24.97
CA ILE A 119 5.04 -18.05 -25.01
C ILE A 119 3.82 -18.32 -25.91
N THR A 120 2.74 -17.56 -25.75
CA THR A 120 1.52 -17.72 -26.56
C THR A 120 1.78 -17.41 -28.04
N ALA A 121 2.49 -16.34 -28.36
CA ALA A 121 2.90 -16.01 -29.73
C ALA A 121 3.76 -17.12 -30.34
N ARG A 122 4.73 -17.65 -29.58
CA ARG A 122 5.57 -18.76 -30.03
C ARG A 122 4.78 -20.06 -30.24
N ARG A 123 3.80 -20.34 -29.36
CA ARG A 123 2.90 -21.49 -29.46
C ARG A 123 2.01 -21.41 -30.70
N GLN A 124 1.51 -20.22 -31.04
CA GLN A 124 0.76 -20.00 -32.29
C GLN A 124 1.64 -20.25 -33.52
N LYS A 125 2.88 -19.74 -33.54
CA LYS A 125 3.84 -20.02 -34.64
C LYS A 125 4.13 -21.51 -34.81
N LEU A 126 4.24 -22.25 -33.70
CA LEU A 126 4.46 -23.70 -33.71
C LEU A 126 3.24 -24.49 -34.22
N LYS A 127 2.01 -24.03 -33.97
CA LYS A 127 0.77 -24.67 -34.47
C LYS A 127 0.65 -24.68 -36.00
N HIS A 128 1.31 -23.74 -36.69
CA HIS A 128 1.29 -23.62 -38.15
C HIS A 128 2.54 -24.20 -38.82
N ARG A 129 3.37 -24.94 -38.07
CA ARG A 129 4.59 -25.53 -38.60
C ARG A 129 4.28 -26.90 -39.21
N LYS A 130 4.87 -27.18 -40.38
CA LYS A 130 4.78 -28.49 -41.03
C LYS A 130 5.37 -29.58 -40.10
N PRO A 131 4.79 -30.79 -40.09
CA PRO A 131 5.38 -31.91 -39.36
C PRO A 131 6.77 -32.24 -39.93
N ALA A 132 7.63 -32.83 -39.11
CA ALA A 132 9.03 -33.07 -39.47
C ALA A 132 9.20 -33.93 -40.74
N ASN A 133 8.21 -34.77 -41.04
CA ASN A 133 8.21 -35.66 -42.22
C ASN A 133 7.89 -34.92 -43.53
N GLU A 134 7.42 -33.67 -43.46
CA GLU A 134 7.05 -32.82 -44.61
C GLU A 134 8.05 -31.68 -44.85
N LEU A 135 9.19 -31.69 -44.14
CA LEU A 135 10.27 -30.71 -44.29
C LEU A 135 11.32 -31.21 -45.29
N ASN A 136 11.92 -30.28 -46.05
CA ASN A 136 13.04 -30.62 -46.91
C ASN A 136 14.36 -30.78 -46.11
N VAL A 137 15.43 -31.25 -46.76
CA VAL A 137 16.72 -31.53 -46.10
C VAL A 137 17.34 -30.27 -45.48
N ASP A 138 17.23 -29.12 -46.16
CA ASP A 138 17.79 -27.85 -45.68
C ASP A 138 17.00 -27.31 -44.47
N GLU A 139 15.66 -27.38 -44.51
CA GLU A 139 14.76 -27.03 -43.40
C GLU A 139 14.95 -27.94 -42.18
N LEU A 140 15.27 -29.22 -42.40
CA LEU A 140 15.60 -30.18 -41.34
C LEU A 140 16.96 -29.87 -40.69
N LEU A 141 17.95 -29.45 -41.48
CA LEU A 141 19.24 -29.01 -40.97
C LEU A 141 19.11 -27.72 -40.14
N GLU A 142 18.35 -26.74 -40.61
CA GLU A 142 18.05 -25.52 -39.85
C GLU A 142 17.30 -25.83 -38.54
N MET A 143 16.34 -26.75 -38.59
CA MET A 143 15.64 -27.24 -37.41
C MET A 143 16.62 -27.84 -36.40
N LYS A 144 17.51 -28.74 -36.84
CA LYS A 144 18.52 -29.37 -35.99
C LYS A 144 19.41 -28.33 -35.33
N GLU A 145 19.94 -27.38 -36.09
CA GLU A 145 20.81 -26.32 -35.56
C GLU A 145 20.08 -25.46 -34.53
N SER A 146 18.80 -25.15 -34.77
CA SER A 146 17.98 -24.39 -33.82
C SER A 146 17.73 -25.14 -32.50
N MET A 147 17.57 -26.46 -32.56
CA MET A 147 17.38 -27.32 -31.39
C MET A 147 18.67 -27.49 -30.60
N GLU A 148 19.82 -27.60 -31.27
CA GLU A 148 21.14 -27.64 -30.61
C GLU A 148 21.43 -26.32 -29.89
N LYS A 149 21.17 -25.17 -30.53
CA LYS A 149 21.27 -23.85 -29.89
C LYS A 149 20.37 -23.74 -28.66
N LEU A 150 19.15 -24.28 -28.73
CA LEU A 150 18.24 -24.31 -27.58
C LEU A 150 18.79 -25.19 -26.45
N ARG A 151 19.33 -26.37 -26.78
CA ARG A 151 19.94 -27.29 -25.81
C ARG A 151 21.09 -26.63 -25.06
N GLU A 152 21.98 -25.93 -25.76
CA GLU A 152 23.10 -25.23 -25.12
C GLU A 152 22.62 -24.09 -24.21
N LYS A 153 21.59 -23.33 -24.62
CA LYS A 153 20.97 -22.31 -23.75
C LYS A 153 20.36 -22.91 -22.47
N ILE A 154 19.66 -24.04 -22.58
CA ILE A 154 19.09 -24.73 -21.42
C ILE A 154 20.20 -25.17 -20.46
N ARG A 155 21.27 -25.77 -20.99
CA ARG A 155 22.43 -26.19 -20.19
C ARG A 155 23.06 -25.00 -19.46
N GLY A 156 23.25 -23.87 -20.14
CA GLY A 156 23.78 -22.65 -19.52
C GLY A 156 22.91 -22.16 -18.34
N ARG A 157 21.59 -22.11 -18.51
CA ARG A 157 20.67 -21.69 -17.43
C ARG A 157 20.67 -22.66 -16.24
N ILE A 158 20.82 -23.96 -16.48
CA ILE A 158 20.96 -24.95 -15.40
C ILE A 158 22.21 -24.66 -14.57
N SER A 159 23.35 -24.43 -15.22
CA SER A 159 24.60 -24.11 -14.52
C SER A 159 24.53 -22.80 -13.74
N GLU A 160 23.87 -21.76 -14.28
CA GLU A 160 23.63 -20.49 -13.56
C GLU A 160 22.76 -20.69 -12.30
N LEU A 161 21.70 -21.50 -12.41
CA LEU A 161 20.81 -21.82 -11.30
C LEU A 161 21.52 -22.62 -10.21
N GLU A 162 22.33 -23.62 -10.60
CA GLU A 162 23.15 -24.40 -9.68
C GLU A 162 24.15 -23.50 -8.93
N ALA A 163 24.86 -22.61 -9.63
CA ALA A 163 25.78 -21.66 -9.02
C ALA A 163 25.06 -20.70 -8.03
N SER A 164 23.90 -20.18 -8.44
CA SER A 164 23.09 -19.30 -7.59
C SER A 164 22.59 -20.01 -6.33
N TYR A 165 22.16 -21.27 -6.46
CA TYR A 165 21.72 -22.09 -5.34
C TYR A 165 22.86 -22.38 -4.34
N SER A 166 24.05 -22.72 -4.84
CA SER A 166 25.24 -22.90 -4.00
C SER A 166 25.62 -21.62 -3.23
N LEU A 167 25.58 -20.45 -3.88
CA LEU A 167 25.84 -19.16 -3.20
C LEU A 167 24.81 -18.84 -2.12
N LEU A 168 23.53 -19.16 -2.37
CA LEU A 168 22.45 -19.01 -1.38
C LEU A 168 22.64 -19.94 -0.18
N LEU A 169 23.08 -21.18 -0.39
CA LEU A 169 23.39 -22.11 0.69
C LEU A 169 24.56 -21.61 1.56
N LEU A 170 25.64 -21.17 0.93
CA LEU A 170 26.82 -20.64 1.61
C LEU A 170 26.48 -19.38 2.44
N SER A 171 25.66 -18.47 1.91
CA SER A 171 25.25 -17.26 2.65
C SER A 171 24.39 -17.59 3.87
N LYS A 172 23.53 -18.61 3.82
CA LYS A 172 22.74 -19.07 4.98
C LYS A 172 23.61 -19.72 6.05
N MET A 173 24.63 -20.49 5.66
CA MET A 173 25.57 -21.11 6.60
C MET A 173 26.43 -20.09 7.34
N ALA A 174 26.88 -19.03 6.65
CA ALA A 174 27.66 -17.96 7.27
C ALA A 174 26.90 -17.15 8.33
N VAL A 175 25.58 -17.04 8.19
CA VAL A 175 24.70 -16.32 9.15
C VAL A 175 24.41 -17.15 10.42
N GLN A 176 24.58 -18.47 10.38
CA GLN A 176 24.38 -19.35 11.55
C GLN A 176 25.65 -19.52 12.42
N GLN A 177 26.82 -19.02 11.97
CA GLN A 177 28.09 -19.10 12.69
C GLN A 177 28.56 -17.75 13.28
N ALA A 178 27.74 -16.71 13.20
CA ALA A 178 27.96 -15.39 13.81
C ALA A 178 26.88 -15.09 14.85
#